data_AF-A0A927ITF3-F1
#
_entry.id   AF-A0A927ITF3-F1
#
_cell.length_a   1.000
_cell.length_b   1.000
_cell.length_c   1.000
_cell.angle_alpha   90.00
_cell.angle_beta   90.00
_cell.angle_gamma   90.00
#
_symmetry.space_group_name_H-M   'P 1'
#
loop_
_entity.id
_entity.type
_entity.pdbx_description
1 polymer ?
#
loop_
_entity_poly.entity_id
_entity_poly.type
_entity_poly.pdbx_seq_one_letter_code
_entity_poly.pdbx_strand_id
1 'polypeptide(L)'
;MPYKPTGMKAGRPKKTPTKTPTPKLAPVEPVEIDPRAVLAEIAADKEAPAGARVQAAKALMGRPGQPPAQPDDEPPMDEVTRRALAIMQRSGRPN
;
A
#
# COMPACT_ATOMS: atom_id res chain seq x y z
N MET A 1 9.50 62.15 -33.25
CA MET A 1 9.23 62.03 -31.79
C MET A 1 9.78 60.68 -31.33
N PRO A 2 10.71 60.61 -30.34
CA PRO A 2 11.26 59.35 -29.86
C PRO A 2 10.36 58.68 -28.79
N TYR A 3 10.21 57.35 -28.88
CA TYR A 3 9.44 56.51 -27.96
C TYR A 3 10.16 56.34 -26.61
N LYS A 4 9.46 56.58 -25.50
CA LYS A 4 9.96 56.37 -24.14
C LYS A 4 9.42 55.03 -23.61
N PRO A 5 10.27 54.07 -23.19
CA PRO A 5 9.78 52.88 -22.51
C PRO A 5 9.43 53.22 -21.05
N THR A 6 8.15 53.19 -20.71
CA THR A 6 7.67 53.30 -19.33
C THR A 6 7.95 51.99 -18.60
N GLY A 7 8.87 52.01 -17.65
CA GLY A 7 9.23 50.87 -16.81
C GLY A 7 8.05 50.38 -15.97
N MET A 8 7.36 49.36 -16.46
CA MET A 8 6.39 48.59 -15.67
C MET A 8 7.17 47.60 -14.80
N LYS A 9 7.32 47.95 -13.52
CA LYS A 9 7.78 47.01 -12.47
C LYS A 9 6.75 45.89 -12.37
N ALA A 10 7.04 44.72 -12.95
CA ALA A 10 6.23 43.52 -12.77
C ALA A 10 6.26 43.12 -11.28
N GLY A 11 5.21 43.48 -10.54
CA GLY A 11 5.02 43.06 -9.17
C GLY A 11 4.88 41.54 -9.10
N ARG A 12 5.77 40.87 -8.37
CA ARG A 12 5.69 39.43 -8.08
C ARG A 12 4.33 39.12 -7.43
N PRO A 13 3.49 38.25 -8.01
CA PRO A 13 2.22 37.89 -7.38
C PRO A 13 2.51 37.22 -6.03
N LYS A 14 2.03 37.83 -4.94
CA LYS A 14 2.08 37.23 -3.61
C LYS A 14 1.11 36.05 -3.61
N LYS A 15 1.63 34.82 -3.67
CA LYS A 15 0.85 33.60 -3.41
C LYS A 15 0.42 33.65 -1.94
N THR A 16 -0.78 34.14 -1.67
CA THR A 16 -1.44 33.87 -0.39
C THR A 16 -1.85 32.39 -0.41
N PRO A 17 -1.47 31.59 0.59
CA PRO A 17 -1.98 30.23 0.68
C PRO A 17 -3.45 30.31 1.11
N THR A 18 -4.37 30.24 0.16
CA THR A 18 -5.77 29.88 0.42
C THR A 18 -5.78 28.45 0.93
N LYS A 19 -5.65 28.29 2.26
CA LYS A 19 -5.96 27.03 2.93
C LYS A 19 -7.45 26.79 2.76
N THR A 20 -7.81 26.00 1.75
CA THR A 20 -9.14 25.41 1.67
C THR A 20 -9.31 24.51 2.89
N PRO A 21 -10.37 24.68 3.70
CA PRO A 21 -10.65 23.75 4.79
C PRO A 21 -10.92 22.38 4.17
N THR A 22 -10.03 21.42 4.45
CA THR A 22 -10.32 20.02 4.15
C THR A 22 -11.59 19.63 4.90
N PRO A 23 -12.59 19.04 4.25
CA PRO A 23 -13.76 18.53 4.96
C PRO A 23 -13.25 17.52 5.98
N LYS A 24 -13.49 17.79 7.26
CA LYS A 24 -13.24 16.82 8.33
C LYS A 24 -14.10 15.61 8.02
N LEU A 25 -13.45 14.50 7.66
CA LEU A 25 -14.11 13.20 7.55
C LEU A 25 -14.86 12.96 8.86
N ALA A 26 -16.18 12.76 8.77
CA ALA A 26 -16.96 12.38 9.92
C ALA A 26 -16.37 11.09 10.53
N PRO A 27 -16.35 10.94 11.86
CA PRO A 27 -15.93 9.69 12.48
C PRO A 27 -16.84 8.58 11.95
N VAL A 28 -16.27 7.68 11.16
CA VAL A 28 -16.94 6.46 10.73
C VAL A 28 -16.98 5.55 11.95
N GLU A 29 -18.18 5.27 12.44
CA GLU A 29 -18.38 4.24 13.47
C GLU A 29 -17.79 2.92 12.96
N PRO A 30 -16.89 2.27 13.71
CA PRO A 30 -16.35 0.99 13.29
C PRO A 30 -17.49 -0.03 13.31
N VAL A 31 -17.98 -0.38 12.13
CA VAL A 31 -18.91 -1.50 11.96
C VAL A 31 -18.16 -2.75 12.43
N GLU A 32 -18.70 -3.42 13.43
CA GLU A 32 -18.17 -4.70 13.90
C GLU A 32 -18.43 -5.75 12.82
N ILE A 33 -17.44 -5.99 11.98
CA ILE A 33 -17.49 -7.01 10.92
C ILE A 33 -17.00 -8.32 11.52
N ASP A 34 -17.84 -9.37 11.52
CA ASP A 34 -17.40 -10.73 11.83
C ASP A 34 -16.61 -11.31 10.64
N PRO A 35 -15.28 -11.48 10.74
CA PRO A 35 -14.47 -11.99 9.64
C PRO A 35 -14.81 -13.43 9.28
N ARG A 36 -15.29 -14.24 10.24
CA ARG A 36 -15.67 -15.63 9.96
C ARG A 36 -16.93 -15.68 9.11
N ALA A 37 -17.90 -14.80 9.37
CA ALA A 37 -19.11 -14.68 8.55
C ALA A 37 -18.76 -14.33 7.10
N VAL A 38 -17.88 -13.34 6.90
CA VAL A 38 -17.42 -12.95 5.56
C VAL A 38 -16.70 -14.09 4.85
N LEU A 39 -15.80 -14.80 5.53
CA LEU A 39 -15.10 -15.95 4.93
C LEU A 39 -16.06 -17.10 4.59
N ALA A 40 -17.09 -17.32 5.41
CA ALA A 40 -18.11 -18.33 5.13
C ALA A 40 -18.94 -17.97 3.89
N GLU A 41 -19.30 -16.69 3.74
CA GLU A 41 -20.00 -16.18 2.56
C GLU A 41 -19.15 -16.36 1.30
N ILE A 42 -17.88 -15.96 1.32
CA ILE A 42 -16.94 -16.13 0.20
C ILE A 42 -16.75 -17.60 -0.16
N ALA A 43 -16.67 -18.50 0.83
CA ALA A 43 -16.50 -19.93 0.58
C ALA A 43 -17.75 -20.56 -0.08
N ALA A 44 -18.94 -20.03 0.18
CA ALA A 44 -20.20 -20.52 -0.35
C ALA A 44 -20.62 -19.88 -1.69
N ASP A 45 -20.07 -18.70 -2.02
CA ASP A 45 -20.35 -18.00 -3.27
C ASP A 45 -19.89 -18.81 -4.50
N LYS A 46 -20.73 -18.93 -5.52
CA LYS A 46 -20.42 -19.65 -6.76
C LYS A 46 -19.80 -18.74 -7.82
N GLU A 47 -20.05 -17.44 -7.73
CA GLU A 47 -19.56 -16.42 -8.66
C GLU A 47 -18.17 -15.93 -8.25
N ALA A 48 -17.78 -16.10 -6.98
CA ALA A 48 -16.43 -15.85 -6.52
C ALA A 48 -15.37 -16.68 -7.27
N PRO A 49 -14.17 -16.11 -7.53
CA PRO A 49 -13.05 -16.82 -8.12
C PRO A 49 -12.71 -18.11 -7.34
N ALA A 50 -12.41 -19.20 -8.06
CA ALA A 50 -12.09 -20.50 -7.45
C ALA A 50 -10.99 -20.41 -6.38
N GLY A 51 -9.94 -19.63 -6.63
CA GLY A 51 -8.86 -19.38 -5.67
C GLY A 51 -9.33 -18.72 -4.38
N ALA A 52 -10.22 -17.72 -4.47
CA ALA A 52 -10.75 -17.01 -3.31
C ALA A 52 -11.57 -17.96 -2.42
N ARG A 53 -12.44 -18.78 -3.03
CA ARG A 53 -13.25 -19.78 -2.32
C ARG A 53 -12.40 -20.79 -1.56
N VAL A 54 -11.36 -21.32 -2.22
CA VAL A 54 -10.43 -22.28 -1.62
C VAL A 54 -9.65 -21.66 -0.46
N GLN A 55 -9.18 -20.41 -0.61
CA GLN A 55 -8.47 -19.73 0.48
C GLN A 55 -9.38 -19.42 1.67
N ALA A 56 -10.61 -18.98 1.42
CA ALA A 56 -11.58 -18.74 2.48
C ALA A 56 -11.92 -20.04 3.25
N ALA A 57 -12.14 -21.14 2.53
CA ALA A 57 -12.35 -22.45 3.15
C ALA A 57 -11.14 -22.91 3.98
N LYS A 58 -9.91 -22.72 3.48
CA LYS A 58 -8.68 -23.02 4.23
C LYS A 58 -8.56 -22.17 5.50
N ALA A 59 -8.89 -20.88 5.42
CA ALA A 59 -8.86 -19.97 6.56
C ALA A 59 -9.86 -20.39 7.64
N LEU A 60 -11.07 -20.83 7.26
CA LEU A 60 -12.08 -21.34 8.20
C LEU A 60 -11.67 -22.66 8.86
N MET A 61 -10.97 -23.55 8.14
CA MET A 61 -10.53 -24.83 8.68
C MET A 61 -9.39 -24.71 9.69
N GLY A 62 -8.72 -23.55 9.78
CA GLY A 62 -7.75 -23.22 10.82
C GLY A 62 -6.67 -24.29 11.05
N ARG A 63 -5.54 -24.23 10.35
CA ARG A 63 -4.38 -25.04 10.74
C ARG A 63 -3.74 -24.44 12.00
N PRO A 64 -3.68 -25.17 13.13
CA PRO A 64 -2.95 -24.69 14.30
C PRO A 64 -1.48 -24.49 13.92
N GLY A 65 -0.99 -23.25 14.06
CA GLY A 65 0.41 -22.89 13.80
C GLY A 65 0.72 -22.33 12.40
N GLN A 66 -0.27 -22.09 11.53
CA GLN A 66 -0.02 -21.44 10.24
C GLN A 66 -0.10 -19.91 10.40
N PRO A 67 1.00 -19.16 10.23
CA PRO A 67 0.93 -17.70 10.26
C PRO A 67 0.01 -17.19 9.14
N PRO A 68 -0.70 -16.06 9.35
CA PRO A 68 -1.50 -15.46 8.30
C PRO A 68 -0.58 -15.19 7.10
N ALA A 69 -0.97 -15.69 5.91
CA ALA A 69 -0.21 -15.44 4.69
C ALA A 69 -0.13 -13.93 4.49
N GLN A 70 1.05 -13.35 4.68
CA GLN A 70 1.24 -11.94 4.42
C GLN A 70 1.31 -11.77 2.90
N PRO A 71 0.68 -10.74 2.33
CA PRO A 71 0.76 -10.47 0.89
C PRO A 71 2.20 -10.20 0.41
N ASP A 72 3.11 -9.90 1.35
CA ASP A 72 4.52 -9.61 1.13
C ASP A 72 5.44 -10.66 1.79
N ASP A 73 5.07 -11.95 1.80
CA ASP A 73 6.02 -13.02 2.13
C ASP A 73 7.09 -13.12 1.02
N GLU A 74 8.04 -12.18 1.05
CA GLU A 74 9.38 -12.39 0.53
C GLU A 74 9.85 -13.70 1.19
N PRO A 75 10.18 -14.75 0.42
CA PRO A 75 10.59 -16.03 1.00
C PRO A 75 11.71 -15.74 1.99
N PRO A 76 11.67 -16.31 3.22
CA PRO A 76 12.71 -16.06 4.21
C PRO A 76 14.05 -16.32 3.53
N MET A 77 14.84 -15.26 3.38
CA MET A 77 16.07 -15.30 2.61
C MET A 77 16.93 -16.42 3.19
N ASP A 78 17.10 -17.49 2.41
CA ASP A 78 17.89 -18.67 2.80
C ASP A 78 19.28 -18.20 3.27
N GLU A 79 19.83 -18.87 4.29
CA GLU A 79 21.14 -18.54 4.86
C GLU A 79 22.23 -18.53 3.79
N VAL A 80 22.08 -19.38 2.77
CA VAL A 80 22.94 -19.43 1.59
C VAL A 80 22.87 -18.11 0.80
N THR A 81 21.66 -17.61 0.53
CA THR A 81 21.43 -16.35 -0.20
C THR A 81 21.97 -15.16 0.59
N ARG A 82 21.73 -15.13 1.90
CA ARG A 82 22.27 -14.09 2.80
C ARG A 82 23.79 -14.07 2.78
N ARG A 83 24.43 -15.25 2.79
CA ARG A 83 25.89 -15.38 2.73
C ARG A 83 26.43 -14.96 1.37
N ALA A 84 25.75 -15.31 0.27
CA ALA A 84 26.14 -14.90 -1.07
C ALA A 84 26.12 -13.37 -1.23
N LEU A 85 25.07 -12.70 -0.75
CA LEU A 85 24.98 -11.24 -0.77
C LEU A 85 26.07 -10.57 0.07
N ALA A 86 26.37 -11.10 1.26
CA ALA A 86 27.45 -10.59 2.09
C ALA A 86 28.82 -10.70 1.40
N ILE A 87 29.06 -11.78 0.65
CA ILE A 87 30.28 -11.94 -0.16
C ILE A 87 30.29 -10.95 -1.32
N MET A 88 29.17 -10.77 -2.03
CA MET A 88 29.06 -9.82 -3.14
C MET A 88 29.32 -8.38 -2.68
N GLN A 89 28.67 -7.94 -1.59
CA GLN A 89 28.87 -6.62 -0.99
C GLN A 89 30.33 -6.40 -0.54
N ARG A 90 30.99 -7.43 0.00
CA ARG A 90 32.39 -7.35 0.42
C ARG A 90 33.37 -7.39 -0.76
N SER A 91 33.01 -8.07 -1.84
CA SER A 91 33.85 -8.19 -3.05
C SER A 91 33.79 -6.97 -3.97
N GLY A 92 32.92 -6.00 -3.69
CA GLY A 92 32.95 -4.68 -4.31
C GLY A 92 32.80 -4.68 -5.83
N ARG A 93 32.12 -5.68 -6.42
CA ARG A 93 31.76 -5.64 -7.84
C ARG A 93 30.38 -5.03 -8.02
N PRO A 94 30.27 -3.77 -8.49
CA PRO A 94 29.04 -3.31 -9.11
C PRO A 94 28.82 -4.08 -10.43
N ASN A 95 27.56 -4.22 -10.84
CA ASN A 95 27.18 -4.69 -12.18
C ASN A 95 27.91 -3.90 -13.28
#